data_AF-Q04GK1-F1
#
_entry.id   AF-Q04GK1-F1
#
_cell.length_a   1.000
_cell.length_b   1.000
_cell.length_c   1.000
_cell.angle_alpha   90.00
_cell.angle_beta   90.00
_cell.angle_gamma   90.00
#
_symmetry.space_group_name_H-M   'P 1'
#
loop_
_entity.id
_entity.type
_entity.pdbx_description
1 polymer ?
#
loop_
_entity_poly.entity_id
_entity_poly.type
_entity_poly.pdbx_seq_one_letter_code
_entity_poly.pdbx_strand_id
1 'polypeptide(L)'
;MVGIVLASHGNFAEGIYQSAEMIFGKQQNVQTVTLSPNEGPEDFLNKLKQAIDSFDDQKQVLLLIDLWGGTPFNQSSGLLSGHEDSWAVVTGMNLPMVIEAYGSRSSMDSAQEIATHIIETGKDGIRIKPESLEPKKATATVKSSGQPHGTIAPGTVLGDGKIKYVLARVDSRLLHGQVAMSWTKSTNPNRILVVSDSVAKDRLRKSMIVEAAPPGVNTNVIPIKKMIEVAKDPRFGNTKALVLFENPEDALKTIEGGVDIKELNIGSMSHAVGKVAVNKVLSLGKEDVEAFDGLKKLGVKFDVRKVPGDSSENMDNIVNKARKDLSSVKS
;
A
#
# COMPACT_ATOMS: atom_id res chain seq x y z
N MET A 1 -17.50 -8.93 12.27
CA MET A 1 -17.13 -8.27 10.99
C MET A 1 -17.51 -6.81 11.14
N VAL A 2 -16.68 -5.87 10.66
CA VAL A 2 -17.00 -4.43 10.78
C VAL A 2 -18.27 -4.11 9.98
N GLY A 3 -19.26 -3.50 10.63
CA GLY A 3 -20.47 -3.00 9.99
C GLY A 3 -20.21 -1.68 9.28
N ILE A 4 -20.75 -1.49 8.08
CA ILE A 4 -20.55 -0.28 7.28
C ILE A 4 -21.89 0.40 7.01
N VAL A 5 -22.02 1.67 7.38
CA VAL A 5 -23.15 2.52 6.99
C VAL A 5 -22.69 3.53 5.97
N LEU A 6 -23.32 3.55 4.80
CA LEU A 6 -23.14 4.61 3.80
C LEU A 6 -24.27 5.62 3.99
N ALA A 7 -23.94 6.88 4.28
CA ALA A 7 -24.95 7.89 4.58
C ALA A 7 -24.76 9.17 3.76
N SER A 8 -25.87 9.73 3.26
CA SER A 8 -25.82 10.93 2.41
C SER A 8 -27.12 11.72 2.36
N HIS A 9 -27.06 12.92 1.77
CA HIS A 9 -28.21 13.59 1.20
C HIS A 9 -28.69 12.88 -0.06
N GLY A 10 -30.01 12.73 -0.21
CA GLY A 10 -30.62 12.05 -1.34
C GLY A 10 -30.01 10.66 -1.60
N ASN A 11 -30.11 10.19 -2.85
CA ASN A 11 -29.80 8.80 -3.19
C ASN A 11 -28.30 8.56 -3.46
N PHE A 12 -27.40 9.45 -3.03
CA PHE A 12 -25.97 9.31 -3.31
C PHE A 12 -25.37 8.03 -2.68
N ALA A 13 -25.68 7.76 -1.41
CA ALA A 13 -25.26 6.55 -0.71
C ALA A 13 -25.79 5.28 -1.37
N GLU A 14 -27.06 5.28 -1.80
CA GLU A 14 -27.67 4.15 -2.52
C GLU A 14 -27.00 3.93 -3.88
N GLY A 15 -26.72 5.00 -4.64
CA GLY A 15 -26.03 4.91 -5.93
C GLY A 15 -24.59 4.39 -5.79
N ILE A 16 -23.86 4.83 -4.77
CA ILE A 16 -22.52 4.31 -4.46
C ILE A 16 -22.60 2.84 -4.03
N TYR A 17 -23.57 2.48 -3.18
CA TYR A 17 -23.81 1.10 -2.76
C TYR A 17 -24.08 0.18 -3.96
N GLN A 18 -25.00 0.58 -4.84
CA GLN A 18 -25.33 -0.16 -6.05
C GLN A 18 -24.09 -0.34 -6.95
N SER A 19 -23.30 0.73 -7.14
CA SER A 19 -22.06 0.68 -7.93
C SER A 19 -21.03 -0.27 -7.31
N ALA A 20 -20.89 -0.25 -5.97
CA ALA A 20 -20.00 -1.14 -5.25
C ALA A 20 -20.46 -2.60 -5.32
N GLU A 21 -21.77 -2.86 -5.24
CA GLU A 21 -22.36 -4.20 -5.40
C GLU A 21 -22.13 -4.76 -6.81
N MET A 22 -22.21 -3.93 -7.86
CA MET A 22 -21.89 -4.36 -9.23
C MET A 22 -20.43 -4.81 -9.40
N ILE A 23 -19.50 -4.25 -8.62
CA ILE A 23 -18.06 -4.52 -8.73
C ILE A 23 -17.63 -5.66 -7.81
N PHE A 24 -18.10 -5.64 -6.56
CA PHE A 24 -17.63 -6.51 -5.48
C PHE A 24 -18.65 -7.57 -5.06
N GLY A 25 -19.83 -7.58 -5.69
CA GLY A 25 -20.96 -8.40 -5.29
C GLY A 25 -21.61 -7.91 -3.99
N LYS A 26 -22.74 -8.53 -3.66
CA LYS A 26 -23.50 -8.21 -2.44
C LYS A 26 -22.69 -8.46 -1.18
N GLN A 27 -22.67 -7.48 -0.29
CA GLN A 27 -21.92 -7.52 0.96
C GLN A 27 -22.87 -7.64 2.16
N GLN A 28 -22.54 -8.50 3.13
CA GLN A 28 -23.24 -8.57 4.43
C GLN A 28 -22.82 -7.40 5.34
N ASN A 29 -23.67 -7.04 6.31
CA ASN A 29 -23.41 -5.97 7.28
C ASN A 29 -23.03 -4.62 6.62
N VAL A 30 -23.74 -4.28 5.54
CA VAL A 30 -23.67 -2.97 4.91
C VAL A 30 -25.09 -2.42 4.76
N GLN A 31 -25.31 -1.18 5.18
CA GLN A 31 -26.58 -0.48 5.01
C GLN A 31 -26.38 0.91 4.41
N THR A 32 -27.43 1.42 3.76
CA THR A 32 -27.49 2.79 3.23
C THR A 32 -28.53 3.59 3.99
N VAL A 33 -28.21 4.85 4.32
CA VAL A 33 -29.13 5.78 4.97
C VAL A 33 -29.15 7.11 4.21
N THR A 34 -30.32 7.47 3.70
CA THR A 34 -30.51 8.66 2.86
C THR A 34 -31.38 9.68 3.58
N LEU A 35 -30.99 10.95 3.47
CA LEU A 35 -31.76 12.11 3.95
C LEU A 35 -32.59 12.67 2.81
N SER A 36 -33.92 12.56 2.92
CA SER A 36 -34.86 13.13 1.95
C SER A 36 -35.19 14.59 2.27
N PRO A 37 -35.64 15.41 1.30
CA PRO A 37 -35.92 16.84 1.52
C PRO A 37 -36.97 17.15 2.60
N ASN A 38 -37.84 16.19 2.90
CA ASN A 38 -38.91 16.28 3.90
C ASN A 38 -38.51 15.74 5.28
N GLU A 39 -37.26 15.30 5.45
CA GLU A 39 -36.78 14.65 6.67
C GLU A 39 -35.91 15.60 7.51
N GLY A 40 -36.12 15.54 8.82
CA GLY A 40 -35.33 16.29 9.79
C GLY A 40 -34.14 15.49 10.33
N PRO A 41 -33.30 16.12 11.17
CA PRO A 41 -32.19 15.45 11.82
C PRO A 41 -32.60 14.25 12.69
N GLU A 42 -33.73 14.31 13.39
CA GLU A 42 -34.21 13.20 14.22
C GLU A 42 -34.65 11.99 13.38
N ASP A 43 -35.33 12.22 12.25
CA ASP A 43 -35.72 11.15 11.32
C ASP A 43 -34.48 10.42 10.81
N PHE A 44 -33.46 11.17 10.41
CA PHE A 44 -32.19 10.62 9.94
C PHE A 44 -31.44 9.85 11.03
N LEU A 45 -31.40 10.39 12.25
CA LEU A 45 -30.80 9.71 13.40
C LEU A 45 -31.49 8.38 13.69
N ASN A 46 -32.82 8.34 13.61
CA ASN A 46 -33.59 7.12 13.82
C ASN A 46 -33.29 6.07 12.73
N LYS A 47 -33.17 6.49 11.47
CA LYS A 47 -32.75 5.60 10.38
C LYS A 47 -31.32 5.07 10.57
N LEU A 48 -30.38 5.91 11.00
CA LEU A 48 -29.01 5.47 11.32
C LEU A 48 -29.02 4.38 12.38
N LYS A 49 -29.75 4.59 13.49
CA LYS A 49 -29.88 3.58 14.55
C LYS A 49 -30.48 2.28 14.03
N GLN A 50 -31.57 2.35 13.27
CA GLN A 50 -32.19 1.17 12.66
C GLN A 50 -31.25 0.41 11.71
N ALA A 51 -30.45 1.13 10.91
CA ALA A 51 -29.45 0.52 10.04
C ALA A 51 -28.36 -0.20 10.86
N ILE A 52 -27.85 0.43 11.91
CA ILE A 52 -26.84 -0.16 12.80
C ILE A 52 -27.41 -1.36 13.57
N ASP A 53 -28.66 -1.28 14.03
CA ASP A 53 -29.36 -2.34 14.73
C ASP A 53 -29.56 -3.60 13.88
N SER A 54 -29.51 -3.46 12.54
CA SER A 54 -29.60 -4.58 11.61
C SER A 54 -28.31 -5.41 11.49
N PHE A 55 -27.19 -4.94 12.04
CA PHE A 55 -25.90 -5.65 11.97
C PHE A 55 -25.81 -6.77 13.00
N ASP A 56 -25.12 -7.86 12.61
CA ASP A 56 -24.90 -9.01 13.49
C ASP A 56 -24.09 -8.64 14.75
N ASP A 57 -23.14 -7.69 14.62
CA ASP A 57 -22.30 -7.16 15.69
C ASP A 57 -22.10 -5.65 15.52
N GLN A 58 -22.44 -4.89 16.56
CA GLN A 58 -22.40 -3.43 16.58
C GLN A 58 -21.13 -2.88 17.26
N LYS A 59 -20.20 -3.74 17.69
CA LYS A 59 -18.97 -3.28 18.38
C LYS A 59 -18.10 -2.40 17.49
N GLN A 60 -18.05 -2.69 16.19
CA GLN A 60 -17.17 -2.04 15.23
C GLN A 60 -18.00 -1.56 14.04
N VAL A 61 -18.26 -0.25 14.00
CA VAL A 61 -19.07 0.39 12.96
C VAL A 61 -18.30 1.51 12.29
N LEU A 62 -18.27 1.47 10.96
CA LEU A 62 -17.68 2.49 10.11
C LEU A 62 -18.79 3.23 9.37
N LEU A 63 -18.91 4.54 9.60
CA LEU A 63 -19.87 5.41 8.92
C LEU A 63 -19.14 6.21 7.82
N LEU A 64 -19.52 5.98 6.57
CA LEU A 64 -19.02 6.71 5.41
C LEU A 64 -20.06 7.73 4.97
N ILE A 65 -19.70 9.02 5.05
CA ILE A 65 -20.61 10.15 4.90
C ILE A 65 -20.24 10.96 3.66
N ASP A 66 -21.25 11.46 2.96
CA ASP A 66 -21.06 12.31 1.78
C ASP A 66 -20.25 13.58 2.05
N LEU A 67 -20.62 14.37 3.05
CA LEU A 67 -20.11 15.72 3.26
C LEU A 67 -19.97 16.08 4.75
N TRP A 68 -18.93 16.86 5.07
CA TRP A 68 -18.72 17.43 6.40
C TRP A 68 -19.74 18.52 6.74
N GLY A 69 -20.21 18.55 8.00
CA GLY A 69 -21.05 19.63 8.55
C GLY A 69 -22.55 19.57 8.21
N GLY A 70 -22.98 18.64 7.36
CA GLY A 70 -24.40 18.40 7.07
C GLY A 70 -25.10 17.53 8.12
N THR A 71 -26.43 17.39 8.01
CA THR A 71 -27.22 16.49 8.87
C THR A 71 -26.67 15.05 8.91
N PRO A 72 -26.28 14.43 7.78
CA PRO A 72 -25.65 13.11 7.80
C PRO A 72 -24.41 13.04 8.69
N PHE A 73 -23.53 14.04 8.60
CA PHE A 73 -22.32 14.11 9.41
C PHE A 73 -22.62 14.39 10.89
N ASN A 74 -23.47 15.36 11.18
CA ASN A 74 -23.75 15.78 12.56
C ASN A 74 -24.42 14.65 13.36
N GLN A 75 -25.40 13.96 12.77
CA GLN A 75 -26.08 12.85 13.45
C GLN A 75 -25.17 11.63 13.60
N SER A 76 -24.38 11.30 12.56
CA SER A 76 -23.40 10.20 12.63
C SER A 76 -22.31 10.46 13.68
N SER A 77 -21.82 11.70 13.77
CA SER A 77 -20.82 12.09 14.77
C SER A 77 -21.39 12.09 16.18
N GLY A 78 -22.66 12.47 16.35
CA GLY A 78 -23.35 12.38 17.64
C GLY A 78 -23.45 10.94 18.17
N LEU A 79 -23.54 9.96 17.28
CA LEU A 79 -23.53 8.53 17.64
C LEU A 79 -22.16 8.00 18.07
N LEU A 80 -21.07 8.75 17.89
CA LEU A 80 -19.76 8.33 18.41
C LEU A 80 -19.65 8.42 19.93
N SER A 81 -20.52 9.20 20.58
CA SER A 81 -20.52 9.32 22.04
C SER A 81 -20.78 7.96 22.69
N GLY A 82 -19.83 7.48 23.49
CA GLY A 82 -19.86 6.13 24.08
C GLY A 82 -19.28 5.01 23.20
N HIS A 83 -18.77 5.34 22.01
CA HIS A 83 -18.14 4.44 21.05
C HIS A 83 -16.80 4.98 20.50
N GLU A 84 -16.17 5.90 21.23
CA GLU A 84 -15.00 6.67 20.79
C GLU A 84 -13.79 5.79 20.47
N ASP A 85 -13.69 4.60 21.07
CA ASP A 85 -12.59 3.66 20.90
C ASP A 85 -12.86 2.56 19.86
N SER A 86 -14.06 2.51 19.26
CA SER A 86 -14.46 1.39 18.41
C SER A 86 -15.21 1.76 17.14
N TRP A 87 -15.77 2.96 17.04
CA TRP A 87 -16.45 3.42 15.84
C TRP A 87 -15.63 4.49 15.11
N ALA A 88 -15.94 4.70 13.84
CA ALA A 88 -15.31 5.75 13.03
C ALA A 88 -16.31 6.39 12.07
N VAL A 89 -16.17 7.70 11.87
CA VAL A 89 -16.90 8.47 10.86
C VAL A 89 -15.89 9.05 9.86
N VAL A 90 -16.11 8.80 8.57
CA VAL A 90 -15.28 9.34 7.49
C VAL A 90 -16.16 10.08 6.50
N THR A 91 -15.82 11.33 6.16
CA THR A 91 -16.57 12.15 5.20
C THR A 91 -15.93 12.16 3.82
N GLY A 92 -16.67 12.66 2.81
CA GLY A 92 -16.19 12.77 1.43
C GLY A 92 -16.38 11.49 0.63
N MET A 93 -17.32 10.64 1.06
CA MET A 93 -17.59 9.30 0.51
C MET A 93 -17.52 9.28 -1.03
N ASN A 94 -16.75 8.34 -1.56
CA ASN A 94 -16.63 8.07 -2.98
C ASN A 94 -16.44 6.57 -3.21
N LEU A 95 -16.63 6.12 -4.45
CA LEU A 95 -16.64 4.70 -4.79
C LEU A 95 -15.30 3.99 -4.47
N PRO A 96 -14.12 4.57 -4.76
CA PRO A 96 -12.84 3.98 -4.33
C PRO A 96 -12.75 3.69 -2.82
N MET A 97 -13.23 4.60 -1.96
CA MET A 97 -13.22 4.36 -0.51
C MET A 97 -14.10 3.18 -0.11
N VAL A 98 -15.29 3.07 -0.69
CA VAL A 98 -16.24 1.99 -0.34
C VAL A 98 -15.69 0.63 -0.78
N ILE A 99 -15.12 0.55 -1.98
CA ILE A 99 -14.49 -0.69 -2.48
C ILE A 99 -13.32 -1.08 -1.58
N GLU A 100 -12.47 -0.14 -1.18
CA GLU A 100 -11.35 -0.42 -0.29
C GLU A 100 -11.80 -0.84 1.10
N ALA A 101 -12.89 -0.25 1.63
CA ALA A 101 -13.48 -0.66 2.90
C ALA A 101 -13.97 -2.12 2.85
N TYR A 102 -14.60 -2.53 1.73
CA TYR A 102 -15.04 -3.91 1.51
C TYR A 102 -13.88 -4.89 1.43
N GLY A 103 -12.77 -4.51 0.80
CA GLY A 103 -11.54 -5.32 0.81
C GLY A 103 -10.94 -5.42 2.21
N SER A 104 -10.81 -4.28 2.89
CA SER A 104 -10.12 -4.15 4.18
C SER A 104 -10.77 -4.95 5.30
N ARG A 105 -12.11 -5.00 5.36
CA ARG A 105 -12.88 -5.75 6.37
C ARG A 105 -12.69 -7.27 6.36
N SER A 106 -12.00 -7.81 5.35
CA SER A 106 -11.58 -9.22 5.30
C SER A 106 -10.32 -9.50 6.13
N SER A 107 -9.59 -8.45 6.51
CA SER A 107 -8.28 -8.54 7.17
C SER A 107 -8.12 -7.66 8.40
N MET A 108 -8.98 -6.64 8.54
CA MET A 108 -9.02 -5.70 9.65
C MET A 108 -10.32 -5.88 10.42
N ASP A 109 -10.21 -5.99 11.74
CA ASP A 109 -11.37 -6.15 12.64
C ASP A 109 -11.78 -4.82 13.31
N SER A 110 -11.03 -3.73 13.09
CA SER A 110 -11.29 -2.40 13.66
C SER A 110 -11.85 -1.43 12.63
N ALA A 111 -12.97 -0.77 12.95
CA ALA A 111 -13.55 0.29 12.13
C ALA A 111 -12.60 1.48 11.97
N GLN A 112 -11.86 1.82 13.03
CA GLN A 112 -10.91 2.91 13.03
C GLN A 112 -9.67 2.59 12.18
N GLU A 113 -9.19 1.35 12.22
CA GLU A 113 -8.09 0.92 11.35
C GLU A 113 -8.49 1.04 9.87
N ILE A 114 -9.67 0.52 9.52
CA ILE A 114 -10.21 0.66 8.15
C ILE A 114 -10.35 2.13 7.78
N ALA A 115 -10.91 2.97 8.66
CA ALA A 115 -11.08 4.41 8.42
C ALA A 115 -9.75 5.09 8.07
N THR A 116 -8.68 4.81 8.83
CA THR A 116 -7.36 5.39 8.55
C THR A 116 -6.77 4.93 7.22
N HIS A 117 -7.11 3.71 6.77
CA HIS A 117 -6.62 3.15 5.51
C HIS A 117 -7.34 3.77 4.30
N ILE A 118 -8.67 3.87 4.35
CA ILE A 118 -9.48 4.24 3.18
C ILE A 118 -9.39 5.73 2.82
N ILE A 119 -9.06 6.62 3.76
CA ILE A 119 -9.00 8.08 3.50
C ILE A 119 -8.05 8.39 2.34
N GLU A 120 -6.90 7.73 2.27
CA GLU A 120 -5.92 7.97 1.21
C GLU A 120 -6.38 7.35 -0.12
N THR A 121 -7.00 6.17 -0.11
CA THR A 121 -7.63 5.60 -1.32
C THR A 121 -8.71 6.52 -1.89
N GLY A 122 -9.48 7.17 -1.01
CA GLY A 122 -10.46 8.17 -1.41
C GLY A 122 -9.85 9.37 -2.11
N LYS A 123 -8.73 9.89 -1.58
CA LYS A 123 -8.00 10.99 -2.20
C LYS A 123 -7.34 10.58 -3.51
N ASP A 124 -6.70 9.41 -3.55
CA ASP A 124 -6.01 8.90 -4.74
C ASP A 124 -6.96 8.55 -5.89
N GLY A 125 -8.22 8.28 -5.57
CA GLY A 125 -9.30 8.11 -6.54
C GLY A 125 -9.75 9.40 -7.22
N ILE A 126 -9.42 10.57 -6.66
CA ILE A 126 -9.74 11.87 -7.24
C ILE A 126 -8.59 12.29 -8.15
N ARG A 127 -8.79 12.14 -9.46
CA ARG A 127 -7.78 12.43 -10.49
C ARG A 127 -8.36 13.35 -11.56
N ILE A 128 -7.51 14.17 -12.15
CA ILE A 128 -7.87 15.05 -13.26
C ILE A 128 -7.06 14.71 -14.50
N LYS A 129 -7.71 14.80 -15.66
CA LYS A 129 -7.09 14.64 -16.98
C LYS A 129 -7.35 15.90 -17.81
N PRO A 130 -6.34 16.45 -18.52
CA PRO A 130 -4.94 16.01 -18.49
C PRO A 130 -4.29 16.29 -17.12
N GLU A 131 -3.30 15.48 -16.76
CA GLU A 131 -2.61 15.55 -15.46
C GLU A 131 -1.92 16.89 -15.22
N SER A 132 -1.65 17.65 -16.29
CA SER A 132 -1.15 19.02 -16.20
C SER A 132 -2.07 19.98 -15.42
N LEU A 133 -3.34 19.61 -15.23
CA LEU A 133 -4.31 20.37 -14.44
C LEU A 133 -4.34 19.96 -12.95
N GLU A 134 -3.60 18.92 -12.54
CA GLU A 134 -3.53 18.56 -11.13
C GLU A 134 -2.98 19.74 -10.31
N PRO A 135 -3.65 20.13 -9.22
CA PRO A 135 -3.15 21.18 -8.34
C PRO A 135 -1.74 20.79 -7.87
N LYS A 136 -0.77 21.65 -8.16
CA LYS A 136 0.60 21.45 -7.67
C LYS A 136 0.54 21.42 -6.14
N LYS A 137 0.72 20.25 -5.53
CA LYS A 137 0.81 20.11 -4.07
C LYS A 137 1.84 21.11 -3.57
N ALA A 138 1.45 21.99 -2.65
CA ALA A 138 2.35 22.91 -1.99
C ALA A 138 3.44 22.09 -1.28
N THR A 139 4.60 22.00 -1.91
CA THR A 139 5.78 21.42 -1.30
C THR A 139 6.21 22.41 -0.23
N ALA A 140 6.07 22.05 1.04
CA ALA A 140 6.72 22.78 2.10
C ALA A 140 8.22 22.85 1.75
N THR A 141 8.71 24.06 1.55
CA THR A 141 10.11 24.35 1.24
C THR A 141 10.97 24.00 2.44
N VAL A 142 11.41 22.75 2.52
CA VAL A 142 12.46 22.33 3.45
C VAL A 142 13.79 22.49 2.73
N LYS A 143 14.64 23.35 3.32
CA LYS A 143 15.99 23.70 2.86
C LYS A 143 16.74 22.46 2.37
N SER A 144 17.18 22.50 1.11
CA SER A 144 18.13 21.52 0.59
C SER A 144 19.42 21.59 1.42
N SER A 145 19.80 20.47 2.04
CA SER A 145 21.17 20.26 2.43
C SER A 145 21.99 20.24 1.14
N GLY A 146 22.77 21.30 0.91
CA GLY A 146 23.57 21.48 -0.29
C GLY A 146 24.42 20.24 -0.59
N GLN A 147 24.07 19.55 -1.67
CA GLN A 147 25.02 18.74 -2.42
C GLN A 147 25.22 19.41 -3.79
N PRO A 148 26.45 19.50 -4.29
CA PRO A 148 26.71 20.22 -5.52
C PRO A 148 26.00 19.55 -6.69
N HIS A 149 25.16 20.29 -7.41
CA HIS A 149 24.73 19.93 -8.75
C HIS A 149 25.88 20.24 -9.72
N GLY A 150 26.83 19.32 -9.79
CA GLY A 150 27.87 19.23 -10.82
C GLY A 150 28.06 17.77 -11.21
N THR A 151 28.41 17.51 -12.46
CA THR A 151 28.78 16.16 -12.92
C THR A 151 30.01 15.69 -12.14
N ILE A 152 29.83 14.71 -11.25
CA ILE A 152 30.95 14.11 -10.53
C ILE A 152 31.82 13.37 -11.55
N ALA A 153 33.08 13.79 -11.66
CA ALA A 153 34.05 13.20 -12.58
C ALA A 153 34.15 11.67 -12.38
N PRO A 154 34.21 10.87 -13.46
CA PRO A 154 34.45 9.43 -13.36
C PRO A 154 35.70 9.13 -12.50
N GLY A 155 35.59 8.19 -11.56
CA GLY A 155 36.69 7.83 -10.65
C GLY A 155 36.71 8.55 -9.30
N THR A 156 35.83 9.51 -9.06
CA THR A 156 35.70 10.16 -7.74
C THR A 156 35.14 9.17 -6.71
N VAL A 157 35.79 9.05 -5.55
CA VAL A 157 35.30 8.25 -4.42
C VAL A 157 34.57 9.18 -3.45
N LEU A 158 33.29 8.90 -3.16
CA LEU A 158 32.52 9.63 -2.15
C LEU A 158 32.27 8.72 -0.94
N GLY A 159 32.44 9.24 0.28
CA GLY A 159 32.28 8.43 1.49
C GLY A 159 33.31 7.30 1.57
N ASP A 160 32.85 6.08 1.86
CA ASP A 160 33.66 4.85 1.85
C ASP A 160 33.69 4.16 0.47
N GLY A 161 33.13 4.81 -0.57
CA GLY A 161 33.06 4.27 -1.92
C GLY A 161 32.05 3.15 -2.10
N LYS A 162 31.20 2.84 -1.11
CA LYS A 162 30.21 1.75 -1.19
C LYS A 162 28.79 2.22 -0.89
N ILE A 163 27.84 1.77 -1.69
CA ILE A 163 26.42 2.02 -1.40
C ILE A 163 26.04 1.33 -0.10
N LYS A 164 25.32 2.05 0.76
CA LYS A 164 24.75 1.53 1.99
C LYS A 164 23.33 1.09 1.74
N TYR A 165 23.08 -0.21 1.68
CA TYR A 165 21.72 -0.76 1.56
C TYR A 165 21.04 -0.76 2.92
N VAL A 166 20.12 0.18 3.15
CA VAL A 166 19.38 0.28 4.42
C VAL A 166 18.16 -0.63 4.47
N LEU A 167 17.66 -1.03 3.31
CA LEU A 167 16.61 -2.03 3.13
C LEU A 167 16.66 -2.53 1.68
N ALA A 168 16.54 -3.83 1.49
CA ALA A 168 16.19 -4.42 0.20
C ALA A 168 14.85 -5.12 0.38
N ARG A 169 13.85 -4.81 -0.45
CA ARG A 169 12.49 -5.31 -0.28
C ARG A 169 11.90 -5.85 -1.58
N VAL A 170 11.25 -7.00 -1.49
CA VAL A 170 10.40 -7.56 -2.56
C VAL A 170 8.96 -7.14 -2.29
N ASP A 171 8.39 -6.37 -3.20
CA ASP A 171 6.98 -5.96 -3.18
C ASP A 171 6.46 -5.81 -4.62
N SER A 172 5.47 -6.61 -5.01
CA SER A 172 4.90 -6.58 -6.36
C SER A 172 4.24 -5.24 -6.70
N ARG A 173 3.90 -4.43 -5.70
CA ARG A 173 3.34 -3.09 -5.88
C ARG A 173 4.39 -1.97 -5.85
N LEU A 174 5.66 -2.32 -5.62
CA LEU A 174 6.81 -1.41 -5.62
C LEU A 174 6.60 -0.23 -4.67
N LEU A 175 6.56 1.00 -5.19
CA LEU A 175 6.40 2.20 -4.39
C LEU A 175 4.92 2.60 -4.35
N HIS A 176 4.26 2.34 -3.22
CA HIS A 176 2.84 2.61 -3.05
C HIS A 176 2.45 2.91 -1.59
N GLY A 177 1.46 3.77 -1.41
CA GLY A 177 0.76 4.04 -0.15
C GLY A 177 1.64 4.37 1.06
N GLN A 178 1.09 4.15 2.25
CA GLN A 178 1.79 4.41 3.53
C GLN A 178 2.88 3.36 3.86
N VAL A 179 2.94 2.22 3.15
CA VAL A 179 3.98 1.20 3.35
C VAL A 179 5.34 1.76 2.96
N ALA A 180 5.45 2.39 1.79
CA ALA A 180 6.66 3.07 1.35
C ALA A 180 7.07 4.18 2.33
N MET A 181 6.10 5.00 2.77
CA MET A 181 6.35 6.09 3.73
C MET A 181 6.85 5.58 5.08
N SER A 182 6.26 4.50 5.60
CA SER A 182 6.65 3.89 6.88
C SER A 182 8.07 3.33 6.83
N TRP A 183 8.40 2.57 5.77
CA TRP A 183 9.77 2.05 5.57
C TRP A 183 10.78 3.17 5.36
N THR A 184 10.44 4.21 4.59
CA THR A 184 11.32 5.37 4.40
C THR A 184 11.57 6.11 5.73
N LYS A 185 10.54 6.32 6.55
CA LYS A 185 10.69 6.96 7.87
C LYS A 185 11.54 6.10 8.81
N SER A 186 11.35 4.78 8.79
CA SER A 186 12.07 3.85 9.67
C SER A 186 13.53 3.61 9.27
N THR A 187 13.84 3.65 7.97
CA THR A 187 15.18 3.30 7.44
C THR A 187 15.99 4.51 6.99
N ASN A 188 15.35 5.67 6.86
CA ASN A 188 15.93 6.97 6.50
C ASN A 188 16.87 6.92 5.26
N PRO A 189 16.41 6.39 4.11
CA PRO A 189 17.19 6.39 2.88
C PRO A 189 17.27 7.78 2.27
N ASN A 190 18.35 8.09 1.57
CA ASN A 190 18.44 9.29 0.72
C ASN A 190 18.18 8.98 -0.76
N ARG A 191 18.04 7.69 -1.11
CA ARG A 191 17.69 7.22 -2.45
C ARG A 191 16.86 5.94 -2.40
N ILE A 192 15.85 5.86 -3.25
CA ILE A 192 15.09 4.65 -3.56
C ILE A 192 15.48 4.17 -4.95
N LEU A 193 15.88 2.91 -5.06
CA LEU A 193 16.25 2.26 -6.32
C LEU A 193 15.23 1.15 -6.59
N VAL A 194 14.35 1.38 -7.56
CA VAL A 194 13.45 0.35 -8.07
C VAL A 194 14.17 -0.40 -9.18
N VAL A 195 14.42 -1.68 -8.95
CA VAL A 195 15.22 -2.53 -9.84
C VAL A 195 14.30 -3.51 -10.54
N SER A 196 13.97 -3.22 -11.80
CA SER A 196 13.13 -4.07 -12.65
C SER A 196 13.34 -3.71 -14.12
N ASP A 197 13.65 -4.73 -14.93
CA ASP A 197 13.83 -4.55 -16.38
C ASP A 197 12.51 -4.24 -17.10
N SER A 198 11.39 -4.76 -16.59
CA SER A 198 10.05 -4.53 -17.17
C SER A 198 9.61 -3.08 -16.92
N VAL A 199 9.69 -2.61 -15.67
CA VAL A 199 9.29 -1.26 -15.27
C VAL A 199 10.22 -0.21 -15.84
N ALA A 200 11.52 -0.50 -15.97
CA ALA A 200 12.47 0.45 -16.56
C ALA A 200 12.16 0.78 -18.04
N LYS A 201 11.48 -0.12 -18.76
CA LYS A 201 11.05 0.06 -20.17
C LYS A 201 9.64 0.65 -20.30
N ASP A 202 8.84 0.59 -19.24
CA ASP A 202 7.48 1.10 -19.20
C ASP A 202 7.45 2.55 -18.69
N ARG A 203 7.19 3.49 -19.61
CA ARG A 203 7.19 4.93 -19.29
C ARG A 203 6.12 5.30 -18.26
N LEU A 204 4.93 4.71 -18.35
CA LEU A 204 3.80 5.01 -17.48
C LEU A 204 4.06 4.46 -16.08
N ARG A 205 4.48 3.19 -15.97
CA ARG A 205 4.82 2.61 -14.66
C ARG A 205 5.98 3.33 -13.99
N LYS A 206 6.99 3.75 -14.78
CA LYS A 206 8.10 4.54 -14.27
C LYS A 206 7.67 5.90 -13.74
N SER A 207 6.78 6.63 -14.43
CA SER A 207 6.29 7.92 -13.94
C SER A 207 5.49 7.77 -12.66
N MET A 208 4.55 6.81 -12.61
CA MET A 208 3.74 6.55 -11.42
C MET A 208 4.59 6.23 -10.18
N ILE A 209 5.65 5.44 -10.34
CA ILE A 209 6.57 5.11 -9.23
C ILE A 209 7.35 6.33 -8.76
N VAL A 210 7.79 7.19 -9.68
CA VAL A 210 8.52 8.42 -9.31
C VAL A 210 7.58 9.42 -8.65
N GLU A 211 6.32 9.49 -9.07
CA GLU A 211 5.29 10.33 -8.45
C GLU A 211 4.90 9.85 -7.04
N ALA A 212 4.94 8.55 -6.79
CA ALA A 212 4.72 7.95 -5.47
C ALA A 212 5.91 8.14 -4.49
N ALA A 213 6.98 8.83 -4.91
CA ALA A 213 8.18 8.99 -4.12
C ALA A 213 7.95 9.80 -2.83
N PRO A 214 8.43 9.31 -1.68
CA PRO A 214 8.44 10.09 -0.44
C PRO A 214 9.19 11.42 -0.62
N PRO A 215 8.67 12.53 -0.05
CA PRO A 215 9.35 13.82 -0.11
C PRO A 215 10.78 13.76 0.44
N GLY A 216 11.73 14.35 -0.28
CA GLY A 216 13.13 14.42 0.13
C GLY A 216 13.98 13.18 -0.18
N VAL A 217 13.41 12.16 -0.83
CA VAL A 217 14.14 10.95 -1.23
C VAL A 217 14.19 10.84 -2.76
N ASN A 218 15.39 10.71 -3.32
CA ASN A 218 15.55 10.57 -4.76
C ASN A 218 15.09 9.17 -5.21
N THR A 219 14.17 9.07 -6.17
CA THR A 219 13.69 7.77 -6.66
C THR A 219 14.13 7.54 -8.11
N ASN A 220 14.71 6.37 -8.39
CA ASN A 220 15.07 5.96 -9.73
C ASN A 220 14.58 4.54 -10.03
N VAL A 221 13.99 4.36 -11.21
CA VAL A 221 13.72 3.04 -11.78
C VAL A 221 14.83 2.69 -12.76
N ILE A 222 15.53 1.58 -12.50
CA ILE A 222 16.69 1.14 -13.27
C ILE A 222 16.62 -0.36 -13.62
N PRO A 223 17.20 -0.77 -14.76
CA PRO A 223 17.41 -2.18 -15.09
C PRO A 223 18.36 -2.88 -14.11
N ILE A 224 18.30 -4.21 -14.04
CA ILE A 224 19.16 -5.06 -13.18
C ILE A 224 20.63 -4.82 -13.50
N LYS A 225 20.99 -4.83 -14.79
CA LYS A 225 22.37 -4.55 -15.23
C LYS A 225 22.88 -3.20 -14.69
N LYS A 226 22.02 -2.18 -14.68
CA LYS A 226 22.40 -0.86 -14.19
C LYS A 226 22.60 -0.84 -12.69
N MET A 227 21.81 -1.62 -11.94
CA MET A 227 22.01 -1.79 -10.50
C MET A 227 23.38 -2.39 -10.19
N ILE A 228 23.80 -3.41 -10.94
CA ILE A 228 25.13 -4.06 -10.79
C ILE A 228 26.27 -3.07 -11.08
N GLU A 229 26.13 -2.22 -12.10
CA GLU A 229 27.10 -1.15 -12.39
C GLU A 229 27.17 -0.13 -11.25
N VAL A 230 26.01 0.33 -10.76
CA VAL A 230 25.89 1.33 -9.70
C VAL A 230 26.48 0.82 -8.38
N ALA A 231 26.30 -0.47 -8.06
CA ALA A 231 26.86 -1.09 -6.86
C ALA A 231 28.41 -1.09 -6.84
N LYS A 232 29.05 -1.07 -8.01
CA LYS A 232 30.52 -1.07 -8.17
C LYS A 232 31.09 0.34 -8.35
N ASP A 233 30.26 1.36 -8.46
CA ASP A 233 30.68 2.72 -8.74
C ASP A 233 30.95 3.50 -7.43
N PRO A 234 32.21 3.89 -7.16
CA PRO A 234 32.61 4.50 -5.89
C PRO A 234 32.02 5.91 -5.67
N ARG A 235 31.42 6.52 -6.70
CA ARG A 235 30.71 7.79 -6.58
C ARG A 235 29.45 7.68 -5.72
N PHE A 236 28.91 6.47 -5.52
CA PHE A 236 27.70 6.29 -4.74
C PHE A 236 27.95 6.02 -3.25
N GLY A 237 29.16 6.18 -2.72
CA GLY A 237 29.43 5.83 -1.31
C GLY A 237 28.76 6.71 -0.24
N ASN A 238 28.18 7.86 -0.62
CA ASN A 238 27.28 8.64 0.25
C ASN A 238 25.79 8.24 0.11
N THR A 239 25.49 7.20 -0.67
CA THR A 239 24.12 6.75 -0.94
C THR A 239 23.66 5.78 0.14
N LYS A 240 22.55 6.10 0.80
CA LYS A 240 21.77 5.21 1.64
C LYS A 240 20.55 4.75 0.83
N ALA A 241 20.67 3.58 0.23
CA ALA A 241 19.70 3.05 -0.72
C ALA A 241 18.66 2.16 -0.04
N LEU A 242 17.39 2.45 -0.28
CA LEU A 242 16.29 1.49 -0.17
C LEU A 242 16.08 0.89 -1.56
N VAL A 243 16.27 -0.42 -1.69
CA VAL A 243 16.15 -1.14 -2.97
C VAL A 243 14.80 -1.87 -3.01
N LEU A 244 14.05 -1.69 -4.09
CA LEU A 244 12.77 -2.36 -4.32
C LEU A 244 12.87 -3.28 -5.53
N PHE A 245 12.40 -4.51 -5.34
CA PHE A 245 12.25 -5.53 -6.38
C PHE A 245 10.77 -5.88 -6.53
N GLU A 246 10.33 -6.11 -7.77
CA GLU A 246 8.96 -6.53 -8.06
C GLU A 246 8.73 -8.01 -7.69
N ASN A 247 9.79 -8.82 -7.76
CA ASN A 247 9.77 -10.27 -7.60
C ASN A 247 11.14 -10.77 -7.06
N PRO A 248 11.21 -11.98 -6.47
CA PRO A 248 12.46 -12.53 -5.93
C PRO A 248 13.49 -12.91 -7.01
N GLU A 249 13.08 -13.16 -8.25
CA GLU A 249 13.97 -13.50 -9.37
C GLU A 249 14.90 -12.32 -9.72
N ASP A 250 14.36 -11.10 -9.74
CA ASP A 250 15.13 -9.88 -9.98
C ASP A 250 16.10 -9.61 -8.82
N ALA A 251 15.69 -9.91 -7.59
CA ALA A 251 16.56 -9.84 -6.41
C ALA A 251 17.71 -10.87 -6.52
N LEU A 252 17.40 -12.11 -6.89
CA LEU A 252 18.39 -13.19 -7.08
C LEU A 252 19.43 -12.80 -8.14
N LYS A 253 18.99 -12.41 -9.34
CA LYS A 253 19.89 -11.97 -10.43
C LYS A 253 20.77 -10.80 -10.02
N THR A 254 20.22 -9.86 -9.24
CA THR A 254 20.96 -8.69 -8.76
C THR A 254 22.07 -9.11 -7.80
N ILE A 255 21.78 -10.02 -6.86
CA ILE A 255 22.74 -10.50 -5.86
C ILE A 255 23.80 -11.40 -6.51
N GLU A 256 23.42 -12.29 -7.43
CA GLU A 256 24.35 -13.09 -8.25
C GLU A 256 25.29 -12.20 -9.09
N GLY A 257 24.81 -11.03 -9.53
CA GLY A 257 25.60 -10.01 -10.22
C GLY A 257 26.69 -9.33 -9.37
N GLY A 258 26.75 -9.65 -8.08
CA GLY A 258 27.76 -9.14 -7.13
C GLY A 258 27.30 -7.93 -6.32
N VAL A 259 25.99 -7.69 -6.20
CA VAL A 259 25.44 -6.65 -5.32
C VAL A 259 25.32 -7.20 -3.89
N ASP A 260 25.95 -6.52 -2.92
CA ASP A 260 26.09 -7.02 -1.56
C ASP A 260 24.86 -6.78 -0.67
N ILE A 261 23.77 -7.51 -0.93
CA ILE A 261 22.55 -7.50 -0.10
C ILE A 261 22.54 -8.75 0.79
N LYS A 262 22.57 -8.55 2.11
CA LYS A 262 22.62 -9.64 3.11
C LYS A 262 21.26 -10.07 3.65
N GLU A 263 20.29 -9.16 3.61
CA GLU A 263 18.95 -9.37 4.13
C GLU A 263 17.93 -8.81 3.13
N LEU A 264 16.87 -9.58 2.90
CA LEU A 264 15.79 -9.24 2.00
C LEU A 264 14.46 -9.25 2.78
N ASN A 265 13.83 -8.09 2.84
CA ASN A 265 12.51 -7.95 3.39
C ASN A 265 11.44 -8.35 2.36
N ILE A 266 10.43 -9.10 2.80
CA ILE A 266 9.40 -9.66 1.92
C ILE A 266 8.06 -9.07 2.33
N GLY A 267 7.55 -8.22 1.44
CA GLY A 267 6.41 -7.38 1.70
C GLY A 267 5.09 -7.97 1.24
N SER A 268 4.89 -7.93 -0.08
CA SER A 268 3.69 -8.45 -0.72
C SER A 268 4.03 -9.02 -2.07
N MET A 269 3.42 -10.15 -2.39
CA MET A 269 3.53 -10.79 -3.69
C MET A 269 2.13 -11.18 -4.14
N SER A 270 1.61 -10.43 -5.11
CA SER A 270 0.23 -10.55 -5.59
C SER A 270 -0.06 -11.95 -6.16
N HIS A 271 -1.31 -12.37 -6.04
CA HIS A 271 -1.80 -13.58 -6.70
C HIS A 271 -1.75 -13.43 -8.22
N ALA A 272 -1.40 -14.50 -8.91
CA ALA A 272 -1.39 -14.61 -10.35
C ALA A 272 -1.66 -16.06 -10.75
N VAL A 273 -2.08 -16.29 -11.99
CA VAL A 273 -2.30 -17.65 -12.53
C VAL A 273 -1.01 -18.47 -12.37
N GLY A 274 -1.13 -19.63 -11.72
CA GLY A 274 0.00 -20.52 -11.44
C GLY A 274 0.69 -20.28 -10.08
N LYS A 275 0.27 -19.28 -9.31
CA LYS A 275 0.74 -19.06 -7.92
C LYS A 275 -0.28 -19.57 -6.91
N VAL A 276 0.19 -20.05 -5.76
CA VAL A 276 -0.64 -20.47 -4.62
C VAL A 276 -0.55 -19.43 -3.50
N ALA A 277 -1.68 -19.13 -2.86
CA ALA A 277 -1.72 -18.22 -1.72
C ALA A 277 -1.20 -18.92 -0.47
N VAL A 278 -0.04 -18.49 0.02
CA VAL A 278 0.62 -19.11 1.20
C VAL A 278 0.23 -18.41 2.50
N ASN A 279 0.03 -17.09 2.46
CA ASN A 279 -0.57 -16.32 3.54
C ASN A 279 -1.42 -15.18 2.96
N LYS A 280 -1.87 -14.25 3.80
CA LYS A 280 -2.77 -13.15 3.40
C LYS A 280 -2.16 -12.19 2.37
N VAL A 281 -0.83 -12.09 2.28
CA VAL A 281 -0.14 -11.05 1.49
C VAL A 281 0.87 -11.60 0.48
N LEU A 282 1.15 -12.91 0.53
CA LEU A 282 2.09 -13.61 -0.32
C LEU A 282 1.38 -14.73 -1.08
N SER A 283 1.48 -14.66 -2.40
CA SER A 283 1.24 -15.76 -3.32
C SER A 283 2.52 -16.11 -4.04
N LEU A 284 2.87 -17.40 -4.05
CA LEU A 284 4.13 -17.89 -4.61
C LEU A 284 3.86 -18.92 -5.72
N GLY A 285 4.56 -18.77 -6.83
CA GLY A 285 4.67 -19.74 -7.91
C GLY A 285 5.92 -20.61 -7.75
N LYS A 286 6.14 -21.48 -8.73
CA LYS A 286 7.30 -22.37 -8.74
C LYS A 286 8.61 -21.58 -8.87
N GLU A 287 8.63 -20.58 -9.74
CA GLU A 287 9.77 -19.72 -10.01
C GLU A 287 10.15 -18.88 -8.79
N ASP A 288 9.16 -18.38 -8.05
CA ASP A 288 9.41 -17.63 -6.81
C ASP A 288 10.08 -18.53 -5.75
N VAL A 289 9.61 -19.77 -5.60
CA VAL A 289 10.19 -20.75 -4.66
C VAL A 289 11.63 -21.08 -5.03
N GLU A 290 11.90 -21.32 -6.31
CA GLU A 290 13.26 -21.58 -6.81
C GLU A 290 14.18 -20.37 -6.58
N ALA A 291 13.66 -19.15 -6.76
CA ALA A 291 14.39 -17.93 -6.50
C ALA A 291 14.74 -17.76 -5.01
N PHE A 292 13.79 -18.02 -4.10
CA PHE A 292 14.05 -18.00 -2.66
C PHE A 292 15.07 -19.05 -2.22
N ASP A 293 15.04 -20.25 -2.81
CA ASP A 293 16.06 -21.26 -2.57
C ASP A 293 17.45 -20.82 -3.04
N GLY A 294 17.53 -20.19 -4.21
CA GLY A 294 18.77 -19.61 -4.72
C GLY A 294 19.32 -18.54 -3.78
N LEU A 295 18.48 -17.61 -3.34
CA LEU A 295 18.83 -16.56 -2.38
C LEU A 295 19.30 -17.14 -1.04
N LYS A 296 18.64 -18.19 -0.53
CA LYS A 296 19.03 -18.87 0.70
C LYS A 296 20.41 -19.53 0.58
N LYS A 297 20.71 -20.16 -0.57
CA LYS A 297 22.04 -20.74 -0.85
C LYS A 297 23.15 -19.70 -0.90
N LEU A 298 22.83 -18.47 -1.31
CA LEU A 298 23.75 -17.33 -1.28
C LEU A 298 23.90 -16.72 0.12
N GLY A 299 23.23 -17.27 1.14
CA GLY A 299 23.31 -16.82 2.53
C GLY A 299 22.46 -15.60 2.85
N VAL A 300 21.49 -15.26 1.99
CA VAL A 300 20.56 -14.15 2.23
C VAL A 300 19.59 -14.50 3.36
N LYS A 301 19.43 -13.59 4.32
CA LYS A 301 18.41 -13.68 5.36
C LYS A 301 17.10 -13.08 4.89
N PHE A 302 15.98 -13.60 5.38
CA PHE A 302 14.66 -13.11 5.01
C PHE A 302 13.95 -12.51 6.23
N ASP A 303 13.41 -11.31 6.03
CA ASP A 303 12.54 -10.61 6.98
C ASP A 303 11.14 -10.51 6.39
N VAL A 304 10.20 -11.34 6.85
CA VAL A 304 8.88 -11.43 6.21
C VAL A 304 7.87 -10.59 6.97
N ARG A 305 7.72 -9.32 6.57
CA ARG A 305 6.76 -8.40 7.20
C ARG A 305 6.32 -7.28 6.25
N LYS A 306 5.06 -6.84 6.38
CA LYS A 306 4.48 -5.82 5.49
C LYS A 306 4.97 -4.43 5.86
N VAL A 307 4.91 -4.06 7.14
CA VAL A 307 5.39 -2.77 7.66
C VAL A 307 6.40 -2.97 8.80
N PRO A 308 7.22 -1.97 9.16
CA PRO A 308 8.24 -2.10 10.20
C PRO A 308 7.71 -2.54 11.57
N GLY A 309 6.47 -2.18 11.91
CA GLY A 309 5.84 -2.50 13.19
C GLY A 309 5.35 -3.94 13.32
N ASP A 310 5.26 -4.68 12.21
CA ASP A 310 4.78 -6.06 12.20
C ASP A 310 5.85 -7.02 12.75
N SER A 311 5.40 -8.13 13.33
CA SER A 311 6.26 -9.28 13.63
C SER A 311 6.66 -10.01 12.35
N SER A 312 7.94 -10.38 12.22
CA SER A 312 8.38 -11.18 11.07
C SER A 312 7.81 -12.60 11.11
N GLU A 313 7.33 -13.07 9.97
CA GLU A 313 6.98 -14.47 9.74
C GLU A 313 8.22 -15.32 9.40
N ASN A 314 8.08 -16.65 9.49
CA ASN A 314 9.14 -17.60 9.17
C ASN A 314 9.10 -17.98 7.68
N MET A 315 10.14 -17.62 6.94
CA MET A 315 10.23 -17.88 5.50
C MET A 315 10.21 -19.37 5.15
N ASP A 316 10.84 -20.24 5.93
CA ASP A 316 10.89 -21.68 5.63
C ASP A 316 9.50 -22.31 5.68
N ASN A 317 8.66 -21.89 6.63
CA ASN A 317 7.28 -22.33 6.71
C ASN A 317 6.48 -21.89 5.47
N ILE A 318 6.69 -20.66 5.02
CA ILE A 318 6.01 -20.08 3.86
C ILE A 318 6.39 -20.83 2.58
N VAL A 319 7.69 -21.04 2.33
CA VAL A 319 8.19 -21.76 1.15
C VAL A 319 7.75 -23.23 1.16
N ASN A 320 7.81 -23.90 2.31
CA ASN A 320 7.37 -25.29 2.42
C ASN A 320 5.86 -25.46 2.17
N LYS A 321 5.05 -24.52 2.66
CA LYS A 321 3.61 -24.49 2.35
C LYS A 321 3.37 -24.31 0.85
N ALA A 322 4.06 -23.35 0.23
CA ALA A 322 3.98 -23.13 -1.22
C ALA A 322 4.28 -24.40 -2.02
N ARG A 323 5.36 -25.12 -1.67
CA ARG A 323 5.72 -26.39 -2.34
C ARG A 323 4.61 -27.43 -2.23
N LYS A 324 4.03 -27.59 -1.04
CA LYS A 324 2.93 -28.52 -0.80
C LYS A 324 1.72 -28.16 -1.67
N ASP A 325 1.30 -26.90 -1.63
CA ASP A 325 0.10 -26.44 -2.31
C ASP A 325 0.27 -26.47 -3.84
N LEU A 326 1.45 -26.11 -4.36
CA LEU A 326 1.78 -26.21 -5.80
C LEU A 326 1.78 -27.65 -6.31
N SER A 327 2.16 -28.62 -5.47
CA SER A 327 2.13 -30.05 -5.83
C SER A 327 0.72 -30.60 -5.93
N SER A 328 -0.22 -30.11 -5.10
CA SER A 328 -1.62 -30.52 -5.12
C SER A 328 -2.44 -29.97 -6.28
N VAL A 329 -2.01 -28.85 -6.89
CA VAL A 329 -2.71 -28.25 -8.06
C VAL A 329 -2.39 -28.99 -9.37
N LYS A 330 -1.37 -29.86 -9.39
CA LYS A 330 -1.00 -30.72 -10.54
C LYS A 330 -1.66 -32.10 -10.53
N SER A 331 -2.46 -32.40 -9.51
CA SER A 331 -3.20 -33.67 -9.34
C SER A 331 -4.66 -33.47 -9.72
#